data_AF-A0A2G9MZE0-F1
#
_entry.id   AF-A0A2G9MZE0-F1
#
_cell.length_a   1.000
_cell.length_b   1.000
_cell.length_c   1.000
_cell.angle_alpha   90.00
_cell.angle_beta   90.00
_cell.angle_gamma   90.00
#
_symmetry.space_group_name_H-M   'P 1'
#
loop_
_entity.id
_entity.type
_entity.pdbx_description
1 polymer ?
#
loop_
_entity_poly.entity_id
_entity_poly.type
_entity_poly.pdbx_seq_one_letter_code
_entity_poly.pdbx_strand_id
1 'polypeptide(L)'
;MKQDWIGKKINELDSIGGYQKPEMHPDALKLDSNENYVISKQFQQDLINNAKKNCDIREYPLGGVERLINQLSKFLKVPSSMIGVGNGSDQILDLILSNFAS
;
A
#
# COMPACT_ATOMS: atom_id res chain seq x y z
N MET A 1 23.94 -6.36 -29.82
CA MET A 1 24.22 -5.27 -28.86
C MET A 1 23.08 -4.96 -27.90
N LYS A 2 21.85 -4.60 -28.33
CA LYS A 2 20.74 -4.35 -27.37
C LYS A 2 20.23 -5.61 -26.66
N GLN A 3 20.21 -6.76 -27.33
CA GLN A 3 19.77 -8.03 -26.75
C GLN A 3 20.67 -8.52 -25.60
N ASP A 4 22.00 -8.40 -25.74
CA ASP A 4 22.95 -8.86 -24.72
C ASP A 4 22.86 -8.04 -23.42
N TRP A 5 22.58 -6.73 -23.54
CA TRP A 5 22.42 -5.87 -22.38
C TRP A 5 21.14 -6.19 -21.58
N ILE A 6 20.01 -6.41 -22.26
CA ILE A 6 18.74 -6.77 -21.59
C ILE A 6 18.90 -8.11 -20.87
N GLY A 7 19.47 -9.12 -21.54
CA GLY A 7 19.69 -10.44 -20.94
C GLY A 7 20.58 -10.37 -19.71
N LYS A 8 21.68 -9.61 -19.78
CA LYS A 8 22.56 -9.38 -18.63
C LYS A 8 21.81 -8.68 -17.49
N LYS A 9 21.00 -7.67 -17.79
CA LYS A 9 20.28 -6.90 -16.75
C LYS A 9 19.20 -7.72 -16.06
N ILE A 10 18.49 -8.58 -16.80
CA ILE A 10 17.52 -9.52 -16.22
C ILE A 10 18.24 -10.49 -15.28
N ASN A 11 19.36 -11.08 -15.70
CA ASN A 11 20.13 -12.00 -14.85
C ASN A 11 20.66 -11.31 -13.58
N GLU A 12 21.10 -10.05 -13.68
CA GLU A 12 21.49 -9.24 -12.52
C GLU A 12 20.31 -9.07 -11.54
N LEU A 13 19.13 -8.69 -12.03
CA LEU A 13 17.95 -8.49 -11.19
C LEU A 13 17.46 -9.81 -10.56
N ASP A 14 17.48 -10.91 -11.32
CA ASP A 14 17.09 -12.25 -10.84
C ASP A 14 17.98 -12.70 -9.68
N SER A 15 19.28 -12.38 -9.74
CA SER A 15 20.23 -12.73 -8.68
C SER A 15 20.06 -11.97 -7.35
N ILE A 16 19.37 -10.83 -7.35
CA ILE A 16 19.07 -10.07 -6.12
C ILE A 16 18.04 -10.82 -5.26
N GLY A 17 17.19 -11.64 -5.88
CA GLY A 17 16.11 -12.35 -5.21
C GLY A 17 14.95 -11.44 -4.80
N GLY A 18 13.83 -12.08 -4.43
CA GLY A 18 12.64 -11.38 -3.95
C GLY A 18 12.71 -11.01 -2.47
N TYR A 19 11.81 -10.12 -2.05
CA TYR A 19 11.58 -9.80 -0.64
C TYR A 19 11.26 -11.08 0.16
N GLN A 20 11.98 -11.30 1.26
CA GLN A 20 11.84 -12.48 2.09
C GLN A 20 10.80 -12.24 3.18
N LYS A 21 9.77 -13.10 3.24
CA LYS A 21 8.78 -13.07 4.30
C LYS A 21 9.21 -13.98 5.46
N PRO A 22 8.92 -13.61 6.71
CA PRO A 22 9.18 -14.48 7.86
C PRO A 22 8.34 -15.76 7.77
N GLU A 23 8.85 -16.85 8.35
CA GLU A 23 8.16 -18.13 8.39
C GLU A 23 6.89 -18.05 9.24
N MET A 24 5.83 -18.73 8.79
CA MET A 24 4.56 -18.81 9.52
C MET A 24 4.60 -19.97 10.51
N HIS A 25 4.41 -19.66 11.80
CA HIS A 25 4.25 -20.67 12.85
C HIS A 25 2.76 -20.76 13.23
N PRO A 26 2.03 -21.83 12.86
CA PRO A 26 0.58 -21.90 12.99
C PRO A 26 0.07 -21.88 14.44
N ASP A 27 0.87 -22.38 15.38
CA ASP A 27 0.53 -22.43 16.80
C ASP A 27 1.07 -21.23 17.60
N ALA A 28 1.61 -20.21 16.91
CA ALA A 28 2.18 -19.03 17.54
C ALA A 28 1.37 -17.77 17.22
N LEU A 29 1.33 -16.84 18.19
CA LEU A 29 0.83 -15.50 17.94
C LEU A 29 1.91 -14.68 17.20
N LYS A 30 1.59 -14.23 16.00
CA LYS A 30 2.48 -13.41 15.16
C LYS A 30 2.63 -11.99 15.73
N LEU A 31 3.83 -11.62 16.19
CA LEU A 31 4.16 -10.31 16.77
C LEU A 31 5.36 -9.61 16.09
N ASP A 32 5.74 -10.04 14.90
CA ASP A 32 6.96 -9.61 14.19
C ASP A 32 6.73 -8.54 13.09
N SER A 33 5.48 -8.14 12.84
CA SER A 33 5.10 -7.27 11.70
C SER A 33 4.49 -5.91 12.10
N ASN A 34 4.67 -5.45 13.35
CA ASN A 34 4.14 -4.16 13.85
C ASN A 34 2.62 -3.94 13.65
N GLU A 35 1.84 -5.00 13.59
CA GLU A 35 0.40 -4.94 13.39
C GLU A 35 -0.36 -4.55 14.66
N ASN A 36 -1.50 -3.88 14.50
CA ASN A 36 -2.30 -3.41 15.62
C ASN A 36 -3.41 -4.41 16.03
N TYR A 37 -3.10 -5.26 17.01
CA TYR A 37 -4.07 -6.21 17.61
C TYR A 37 -5.04 -5.57 18.62
N VAL A 38 -4.87 -4.30 18.98
CA VAL A 38 -5.77 -3.60 19.92
C VAL A 38 -7.13 -3.33 19.26
N ILE A 39 -7.16 -3.19 17.93
CA ILE A 39 -8.40 -2.97 17.19
C ILE A 39 -9.25 -4.24 17.22
N SER A 40 -10.50 -4.12 17.69
CA SER A 40 -11.39 -5.27 17.80
C SER A 40 -11.76 -5.83 16.43
N LYS A 41 -11.92 -7.16 16.35
CA LYS A 41 -12.40 -7.84 15.15
C LYS A 41 -13.77 -7.31 14.70
N GLN A 42 -14.63 -6.93 15.65
CA GLN A 42 -15.94 -6.37 15.35
C GLN A 42 -15.83 -5.05 14.58
N PHE A 43 -14.98 -4.12 15.04
CA PHE A 43 -14.78 -2.84 14.36
C PHE A 43 -14.28 -3.03 12.92
N GLN A 44 -13.34 -3.95 12.70
CA GLN A 44 -12.84 -4.28 11.37
C GLN A 44 -13.96 -4.80 10.46
N GLN A 45 -14.80 -5.72 10.96
CA GLN A 45 -15.90 -6.27 10.18
C GLN A 45 -16.97 -5.23 9.86
N ASP A 46 -17.29 -4.35 10.80
CA ASP A 46 -18.25 -3.28 10.58
C ASP A 46 -17.78 -2.31 9.49
N LEU A 47 -16.49 -1.97 9.47
CA LEU A 47 -15.88 -1.14 8.44
C LEU A 47 -15.94 -1.80 7.06
N ILE A 48 -15.59 -3.08 6.96
CA ILE A 48 -15.68 -3.86 5.71
C ILE A 48 -17.12 -3.95 5.22
N ASN A 49 -18.07 -4.24 6.11
CA ASN A 49 -19.48 -4.36 5.77
C ASN A 49 -20.06 -3.02 5.28
N ASN A 50 -19.64 -1.91 5.87
CA ASN A 50 -20.01 -0.58 5.41
C ASN A 50 -19.45 -0.31 4.00
N ALA A 51 -18.17 -0.58 3.78
CA ALA A 51 -17.54 -0.40 2.47
C ALA A 51 -18.23 -1.22 1.37
N LYS A 52 -18.57 -2.49 1.65
CA LYS A 52 -19.29 -3.37 0.72
C LYS A 52 -20.67 -2.84 0.32
N LYS A 53 -21.37 -2.15 1.23
CA LYS A 53 -22.70 -1.58 0.94
C LYS A 53 -22.63 -0.31 0.10
N ASN A 54 -21.51 0.42 0.20
CA ASN A 54 -21.37 1.77 -0.34
C ASN A 54 -20.43 1.86 -1.55
N CYS A 55 -19.78 0.76 -1.94
CA CYS A 55 -18.86 0.70 -3.06
C CYS A 55 -19.42 -0.18 -4.18
N ASP A 56 -19.65 0.40 -5.36
CA ASP A 56 -19.92 -0.37 -6.57
C ASP A 56 -18.61 -0.59 -7.33
N ILE A 57 -18.14 -1.83 -7.36
CA ILE A 57 -16.88 -2.21 -8.02
C ILE A 57 -16.93 -2.07 -9.55
N ARG A 58 -18.11 -1.87 -10.13
CA ARG A 58 -18.28 -1.65 -11.58
C ARG A 58 -18.02 -0.19 -11.96
N GLU A 59 -18.13 0.72 -11.00
CA GLU A 59 -17.92 2.14 -11.21
C GLU A 59 -16.49 2.53 -10.82
N TYR A 60 -15.93 3.47 -11.57
CA TYR A 60 -14.69 4.11 -11.12
C TYR A 60 -14.96 4.87 -9.81
N PRO A 61 -14.04 4.83 -8.84
CA PRO A 61 -14.24 5.44 -7.52
C PRO A 61 -14.02 6.97 -7.56
N LEU A 62 -14.86 7.66 -8.34
CA LEU A 62 -14.77 9.11 -8.56
C LEU A 62 -15.03 9.88 -7.25
N GLY A 63 -14.15 10.85 -6.94
CA GLY A 63 -14.30 11.71 -5.75
C GLY A 63 -13.90 11.05 -4.43
N GLY A 64 -13.59 9.75 -4.40
CA GLY A 64 -13.27 9.02 -3.16
C GLY A 64 -11.96 9.48 -2.53
N VAL A 65 -10.94 9.67 -3.38
CA VAL A 65 -9.60 10.09 -2.96
C VAL A 65 -9.62 11.52 -2.43
N GLU A 66 -10.34 12.42 -3.09
CA GLU A 66 -10.48 13.82 -2.71
C GLU A 66 -11.18 13.96 -1.36
N ARG A 67 -12.22 13.15 -1.11
CA ARG A 67 -12.86 13.08 0.22
C ARG A 67 -11.89 12.60 1.28
N LEU A 68 -11.11 11.56 0.99
CA LEU A 68 -10.11 11.03 1.93
C LEU A 68 -9.02 12.07 2.25
N ILE A 69 -8.45 12.72 1.23
CA ILE A 69 -7.46 13.80 1.40
C ILE A 69 -8.02 14.91 2.29
N ASN A 70 -9.26 15.33 2.06
CA ASN A 70 -9.88 16.38 2.87
C ASN A 70 -10.11 15.96 4.33
N GLN A 71 -10.42 14.69 4.61
CA GLN A 71 -10.54 14.19 5.98
C GLN A 71 -9.17 14.07 6.65
N LEU A 72 -8.15 13.59 5.93
CA LEU A 72 -6.77 13.53 6.42
C LEU A 72 -6.22 14.93 6.73
N SER A 73 -6.48 15.91 5.87
CA SER A 73 -6.10 17.31 6.09
C SER A 73 -6.63 17.85 7.41
N LYS A 74 -7.91 17.59 7.72
CA LYS A 74 -8.53 17.99 8.99
C LYS A 74 -7.91 17.27 10.19
N PHE A 75 -7.67 15.96 10.06
CA PHE A 75 -7.11 15.14 11.13
C PHE A 75 -5.66 15.52 11.45
N LEU A 76 -4.82 15.65 10.42
CA LEU A 76 -3.38 15.94 10.54
C LEU A 76 -3.08 17.44 10.70
N LYS A 77 -4.06 18.32 10.44
CA LYS A 77 -3.92 19.78 10.45
C LYS A 77 -2.88 20.31 9.46
N VAL A 78 -2.85 19.72 8.27
CA VAL A 78 -2.00 20.15 7.15
C VAL A 78 -2.85 20.45 5.91
N PRO A 79 -2.43 21.35 5.00
CA PRO A 79 -3.18 21.64 3.78
C PRO A 79 -3.38 20.40 2.90
N SER A 80 -4.55 20.25 2.27
CA SER A 80 -4.83 19.15 1.33
C SER A 80 -3.81 19.06 0.18
N SER A 81 -3.22 20.18 -0.24
CA SER A 81 -2.17 20.23 -1.27
C SER A 81 -0.84 19.57 -0.86
N MET A 82 -0.66 19.27 0.43
CA MET A 82 0.51 18.59 0.97
C MET A 82 0.27 17.09 1.21
N ILE A 83 -0.88 16.55 0.79
CA ILE A 83 -1.25 15.15 1.04
C ILE A 83 -1.36 14.41 -0.29
N GLY A 84 -0.50 13.40 -0.46
CA GLY A 84 -0.67 12.34 -1.46
C GLY A 84 -1.18 11.06 -0.82
N VAL A 85 -1.99 10.29 -1.54
CA VAL A 85 -2.52 8.99 -1.09
C VAL A 85 -2.11 7.89 -2.07
N GLY A 86 -1.76 6.73 -1.53
CA GLY A 86 -1.40 5.53 -2.27
C GLY A 86 -1.79 4.28 -1.48
N ASN A 87 -1.68 3.12 -2.11
CA ASN A 87 -1.99 1.81 -1.55
C ASN A 87 -0.80 1.31 -0.71
N GLY A 88 -0.66 1.87 0.49
CA GLY A 88 0.47 1.59 1.37
C GLY A 88 1.70 2.44 1.07
N SER A 89 2.68 2.40 1.97
CA SER A 89 3.92 3.18 1.87
C SER A 89 4.78 2.78 0.68
N ASP A 90 4.78 1.50 0.31
CA ASP A 90 5.62 0.97 -0.76
C ASP A 90 5.29 1.63 -2.10
N GLN A 91 4.00 1.80 -2.41
CA GLN A 91 3.59 2.53 -3.62
C GLN A 91 4.00 4.00 -3.57
N ILE A 92 3.95 4.64 -2.40
CA ILE A 92 4.39 6.04 -2.25
C ILE A 92 5.91 6.14 -2.50
N LEU A 93 6.69 5.21 -1.98
CA LEU A 93 8.14 5.15 -2.22
C LEU A 93 8.44 4.93 -3.71
N ASP A 94 7.74 4.00 -4.36
CA ASP A 94 7.88 3.74 -5.79
C ASP A 94 7.56 4.99 -6.63
N LEU A 95 6.50 5.72 -6.28
CA LEU A 95 6.14 6.98 -6.95
C LEU A 95 7.23 8.04 -6.77
N ILE A 96 7.82 8.16 -5.58
CA ILE A 96 8.92 9.10 -5.35
C ILE A 96 10.15 8.69 -6.19
N LEU A 97 10.56 7.44 -6.11
CA LEU A 97 11.76 6.95 -6.82
C LEU A 97 11.60 7.04 -8.34
N SER A 98 10.44 6.71 -8.88
CA SER A 98 10.16 6.77 -10.32
C SER A 98 10.10 8.18 -10.90
N ASN A 99 9.89 9.22 -10.07
CA ASN A 99 9.82 10.61 -10.53
C ASN A 99 11.09 11.41 -10.24
N PHE A 100 11.82 11.06 -9.17
CA PHE A 100 12.97 11.83 -8.70
C PHE A 100 14.31 11.10 -8.83
N ALA A 101 14.32 9.78 -9.00
CA ALA A 101 15.54 8.97 -9.06
C ALA A 101 15.65 8.10 -10.32
N SER A 102 14.81 8.37 -11.33
CA SER A 102 14.77 7.69 -12.64
C SER A 102 15.82 8.20 -13.61
#